data_AF-A0A7K4LWP4-F1
#
_entry.id   AF-A0A7K4LWP4-F1
#
_cell.length_a   1.000
_cell.length_b   1.000
_cell.length_c   1.000
_cell.angle_alpha   90.00
_cell.angle_beta   90.00
_cell.angle_gamma   90.00
#
_symmetry.space_group_name_H-M   'P 1'
#
loop_
_entity.id
_entity.type
_entity.pdbx_description
1 polymer ?
#
loop_
_entity_poly.entity_id
_entity_poly.type
_entity_poly.pdbx_seq_one_letter_code
_entity_poly.pdbx_strand_id
1 'polypeptide(L)' 'MTSVSFLLFNHLYCGFCLFVLLDEGYYQGGKFQFEIEVPDAYNMVPPKVKCMTRIWHPNITETGEICL' A
#
# COMPACT_ATOMS: atom_id res chain seq x y z
N MET A 1 -1.51 -13.25 -12.96
CA MET A 1 -2.74 -12.80 -12.26
C MET A 1 -2.35 -12.27 -10.88
N THR A 2 -2.21 -10.95 -10.75
CA THR A 2 -1.85 -10.29 -9.48
C THR A 2 -2.84 -10.67 -8.38
N SER A 3 -2.35 -11.25 -7.28
CA SER A 3 -3.18 -11.54 -6.11
C SER A 3 -3.05 -10.39 -5.12
N VAL A 4 -4.18 -9.74 -4.83
CA VAL A 4 -4.28 -8.65 -3.87
C VAL A 4 -4.98 -9.20 -2.64
N SER A 5 -4.27 -9.25 -1.52
CA SER A 5 -4.79 -9.77 -0.25
C SER A 5 -4.98 -8.63 0.74
N PHE A 6 -6.23 -8.41 1.13
CA PHE A 6 -6.59 -7.46 2.19
C PHE A 6 -6.53 -8.16 3.54
N LEU A 7 -5.71 -7.67 4.46
CA LEU A 7 -5.72 -8.10 5.86
C LEU A 7 -6.22 -6.92 6.70
N LEU A 8 -7.49 -7.01 7.11
CA LEU A 8 -8.18 -5.98 7.89
C LEU A 8 -9.06 -6.66 8.92
N PHE A 9 -8.79 -6.47 10.22
CA PHE A 9 -9.84 -6.63 11.22
C PHE A 9 -9.53 -5.83 12.48
N ASN A 10 -9.87 -4.54 12.47
CA ASN A 10 -10.43 -3.89 13.64
C ASN A 10 -11.20 -2.62 13.26
N HIS A 11 -12.49 -2.59 13.54
CA HIS A 11 -13.41 -1.48 13.25
C HIS A 11 -13.11 -0.20 14.07
N LEU A 12 -12.09 -0.22 14.93
CA LEU A 12 -11.67 0.91 15.77
C LEU A 12 -10.54 1.77 15.14
N TYR A 13 -9.84 1.28 14.12
CA TYR A 13 -8.68 1.97 13.54
C TYR A 13 -8.95 2.30 12.07
N CYS A 14 -8.79 3.58 11.71
CA CYS A 14 -9.06 4.12 10.38
C CYS A 14 -7.97 3.73 9.35
N GLY A 15 -7.39 2.54 9.43
CA GLY A 15 -6.29 2.14 8.54
C GLY A 15 -6.20 0.64 8.28
N PHE A 16 -5.58 0.27 7.15
CA PHE A 16 -5.45 -1.11 6.73
C PHE A 16 -4.15 -1.46 6.02
N CYS A 17 -3.74 -2.72 6.22
CA CYS A 17 -2.56 -3.31 5.59
C CYS A 17 -2.95 -4.11 4.35
N LEU A 18 -2.37 -3.75 3.22
CA LEU A 18 -2.55 -4.41 1.94
C LEU A 18 -1.27 -5.14 1.55
N PHE A 19 -1.39 -6.41 1.13
CA PHE A 19 -0.30 -7.15 0.52
C PHE A 19 -0.55 -7.36 -0.97
N VAL A 20 0.41 -6.92 -1.77
CA VAL A 20 0.42 -7.11 -3.23
C VAL A 20 1.48 -8.15 -3.58
N LEU A 21 1.05 -9.21 -4.26
CA LEU A 21 1.91 -10.25 -4.80
C LEU A 21 1.95 -10.13 -6.33
N LEU A 22 3.14 -9.91 -6.87
CA LEU A 22 3.36 -9.78 -8.31
C LEU A 22 3.86 -11.11 -8.87
N ASP A 23 3.16 -11.68 -9.86
CA ASP A 23 3.55 -12.93 -10.51
C ASP A 23 4.24 -12.76 -11.86
N GLU A 24 4.34 -11.51 -12.35
CA GLU A 24 4.91 -11.14 -13.65
C GLU A 24 5.61 -9.77 -13.57
N GLY A 25 6.45 -9.45 -14.57
CA GLY A 25 7.14 -8.16 -14.71
C GLY A 25 8.44 -8.04 -13.90
N TYR A 26 9.00 -6.82 -13.81
CA TYR A 26 10.29 -6.57 -13.16
C TYR A 26 10.35 -6.94 -11.68
N TYR A 27 9.19 -7.00 -11.03
CA TYR A 27 9.05 -7.30 -9.61
C TYR A 27 8.42 -8.69 -9.35
N GLN A 28 8.44 -9.57 -10.36
CA GLN A 28 7.91 -10.93 -10.25
C GLN A 28 8.46 -11.66 -9.03
N GLY A 29 7.57 -12.34 -8.29
CA GLY A 29 7.87 -13.02 -7.03
C GLY A 29 7.95 -12.07 -5.82
N GLY A 30 7.82 -10.76 -6.03
CA GLY A 30 7.84 -9.75 -4.98
C GLY A 30 6.55 -9.72 -4.16
N LYS A 31 6.71 -9.50 -2.85
CA LYS A 31 5.62 -9.24 -1.90
C LYS A 31 5.79 -7.85 -1.32
N PHE A 32 4.82 -6.98 -1.58
CA PHE A 32 4.85 -5.58 -1.18
C PHE A 32 3.75 -5.29 -0.17
N GLN A 33 4.13 -4.74 0.98
CA GLN A 33 3.20 -4.32 2.02
C GLN A 33 2.92 -2.83 1.90
N PHE A 34 1.65 -2.47 1.87
CA PHE A 34 1.18 -1.09 1.89
C PHE A 34 0.35 -0.85 3.14
N GLU A 35 0.59 0.27 3.80
CA GLU A 35 -0.26 0.79 4.87
C GLU A 35 -1.10 1.93 4.30
N ILE A 36 -2.41 1.84 4.51
CA ILE A 36 -3.38 2.81 4.06
C ILE A 36 -4.02 3.42 5.30
N GLU A 37 -3.90 4.74 5.44
CA GLU A 37 -4.53 5.52 6.50
C GLU A 37 -5.67 6.35 5.89
N VAL A 38 -6.88 6.07 6.33
CA VAL A 38 -8.09 6.80 5.97
C VAL A 38 -8.29 7.90 7.00
N PRO A 39 -8.20 9.19 6.64
CA PRO A 39 -8.47 10.27 7.58
C PRO A 39 -9.97 10.37 7.89
N ASP A 40 -10.34 10.93 9.04
CA ASP A 40 -11.75 11.17 9.39
C ASP A 40 -12.47 12.08 8.38
N ALA A 41 -11.72 12.99 7.74
CA ALA A 41 -12.20 13.88 6.68
C ALA A 41 -12.15 13.24 5.28
N TYR A 42 -12.21 11.90 5.20
CA TYR A 42 -12.33 11.17 3.93
C TYR A 42 -13.49 11.74 3.09
N ASN A 43 -13.30 11.79 1.76
CA ASN A 43 -14.06 12.59 0.77
C ASN A 43 -13.58 14.04 0.56
N MET A 44 -12.92 14.67 1.54
CA MET A 44 -12.26 15.98 1.35
C MET A 44 -10.74 15.84 1.22
N VAL A 45 -10.16 14.89 1.95
CA VAL A 45 -8.73 14.57 1.92
C VAL A 45 -8.58 13.11 1.46
N PRO A 46 -7.70 12.83 0.49
CA PRO A 46 -7.45 11.46 0.05
C PRO A 46 -6.80 10.63 1.17
N PRO A 47 -6.92 9.30 1.11
CA PRO A 47 -6.22 8.43 2.04
C PRO A 47 -4.71 8.53 1.83
N LYS A 48 -3.94 8.42 2.91
CA LYS A 48 -2.48 8.35 2.83
C LYS A 48 -2.08 6.91 2.62
N VAL A 49 -1.19 6.67 1.66
CA VAL A 49 -0.67 5.32 1.38
C VAL A 49 0.84 5.34 1.50
N LYS A 50 1.38 4.37 2.22
CA LYS A 50 2.82 4.18 2.39
C LYS A 50 3.22 2.75 2.06
N CYS A 51 4.23 2.59 1.21
CA CYS A 51 4.85 1.29 0.96
C CYS A 51 5.84 0.99 2.08
N MET A 52 5.61 -0.08 2.83
CA MET A 52 6.49 -0.52 3.92
C MET A 52 7.64 -1.39 3.42
N THR A 53 7.54 -1.90 2.19
CA THR A 53 8.59 -2.69 1.54
C THR A 53 9.52 -1.77 0.76
N ARG A 54 10.83 -1.79 1.08
CA ARG A 54 11.82 -1.01 0.33
C ARG A 54 11.89 -1.51 -1.11
N ILE A 55 11.51 -0.64 -2.04
CA ILE A 55 11.53 -0.92 -3.48
C ILE A 55 12.03 0.29 -4.24
N TRP A 56 12.71 0.03 -5.34
CA TRP A 56 12.98 1.06 -6.32
C TRP A 56 11.78 1.13 -7.26
N HIS A 57 11.02 2.21 -7.24
CA HIS A 57 9.93 2.49 -8.18
C HIS A 57 9.86 4.00 -8.42
N PRO A 58 9.60 4.50 -9.64
CA PRO A 58 9.66 5.94 -9.95
C PRO A 58 8.79 6.83 -9.06
N ASN A 59 7.65 6.30 -8.61
CA ASN A 59 6.68 7.00 -7.76
C ASN A 59 6.76 6.63 -6.26
N ILE A 60 7.76 5.84 -5.85
CA ILE A 60 7.92 5.44 -4.45
C ILE A 60 9.29 5.90 -3.98
N THR A 61 9.29 6.77 -2.98
CA THR A 61 10.52 7.28 -2.39
C THR A 61 11.24 6.17 -1.62
N GLU A 62 12.51 6.40 -1.27
CA GLU A 62 13.28 5.46 -0.43
C GLU A 62 12.62 5.21 0.94
N THR A 63 11.89 6.21 1.45
CA THR A 63 11.13 6.16 2.71
C THR A 63 9.75 5.50 2.55
N GLY A 64 9.37 5.09 1.33
CA GLY A 64 8.12 4.40 1.04
C GLY A 64 6.93 5.33 0.79
N GLU A 65 7.15 6.64 0.71
CA GLU A 65 6.09 7.59 0.39
C GLU A 65 5.74 7.49 -1.09
N ILE A 66 4.45 7.63 -1.39
CA ILE A 66 3.93 7.50 -2.75
C ILE A 66 3.66 8.91 -3.30
N CYS A 67 4.29 9.23 -4.44
CA CYS A 67 4.07 10.48 -5.17
C CYS A 67 3.22 10.20 -6.42
N LEU A 68 1.91 10.50 -6.32
CA LEU A 68 0.92 10.36 -7.39
C LEU A 68 0.55 11.71 -7.99
#